data_AF-A0A960FD73-F1
#
_entry.id   AF-A0A960FD73-F1
#
_cell.length_a   1.000
_cell.length_b   1.000
_cell.length_c   1.000
_cell.angle_alpha   90.00
_cell.angle_beta   90.00
_cell.angle_gamma   90.00
#
_symmetry.space_group_name_H-M   'P 1'
#
loop_
_entity.id
_entity.type
_entity.pdbx_description
1 polymer ?
#
loop_
_entity_poly.entity_id
_entity_poly.type
_entity_poly.pdbx_seq_one_letter_code
_entity_poly.pdbx_strand_id
1 'polypeptide(L)'
;MALAHQAFLAGDRIGVRHVVRDEVLASWERSLQHVAPHLDHAPVHDDAPTRWRSGPMAHAFRSVEDELTQIAHDGDFVAAVTDETGAIVWVAGGRTMRRRAEEVAFLPGGRWDEAAVGTNALALALSSGRPWAVRATEHFSPMVQDWVCYSAPIHDPATGSPVGVLDLSTTFRRANPLALSTVTALARNLELVLEARAGGRIADAPSVLRLEVLGRGDVSIDGTRIAVPPRQVELLTLLALHPGGLTLDALHDRLHGDRAANPNTTKAELSHLRRAVGAHLASRPYRLDGSWTCDHAEVLDALRVGRVDDALVRYGGPLLPRSDAPNIEEHRHALDVALRSAVLADPTPARLASLLAAMPDDPYLIELAGALDRAADRLA
;
A
#
# COMPACT_ATOMS: atom_id res chain seq x y z
N MET A 1 -11.19 39.30 8.84
CA MET A 1 -11.35 37.85 9.05
C MET A 1 -10.85 37.40 10.43
N ALA A 2 -9.60 37.61 10.83
CA ALA A 2 -9.13 37.24 12.18
C ALA A 2 -9.96 37.84 13.33
N LEU A 3 -10.28 39.14 13.24
CA LEU A 3 -11.18 39.81 14.18
C LEU A 3 -12.60 39.22 14.18
N ALA A 4 -13.07 38.71 13.03
CA ALA A 4 -14.40 38.11 12.91
C ALA A 4 -14.45 36.73 13.58
N HIS A 5 -13.39 35.93 13.44
CA HIS A 5 -13.25 34.67 14.16
C HIS A 5 -13.16 34.88 15.68
N GLN A 6 -12.37 35.87 16.13
CA GLN A 6 -12.29 36.23 17.56
C GLN A 6 -13.63 36.75 18.09
N ALA A 7 -14.32 37.62 17.35
CA ALA A 7 -15.64 38.11 17.71
C ALA A 7 -16.67 36.97 17.80
N PHE A 8 -16.61 36.01 16.88
CA PHE A 8 -17.41 34.79 16.94
C PHE A 8 -17.09 33.98 18.20
N LEU A 9 -15.83 33.72 18.52
CA LEU A 9 -15.50 32.99 19.76
C LEU A 9 -15.92 33.76 21.03
N ALA A 10 -15.96 35.10 20.98
CA ALA A 10 -16.46 35.96 22.05
C ALA A 10 -18.00 36.07 22.14
N GLY A 11 -18.74 35.40 21.25
CA GLY A 11 -20.21 35.36 21.26
C GLY A 11 -20.91 36.37 20.34
N ASP A 12 -20.17 37.23 19.63
CA ASP A 12 -20.78 38.16 18.66
C ASP A 12 -21.10 37.41 17.36
N ARG A 13 -22.35 36.95 17.24
CA ARG A 13 -22.86 36.28 16.02
C ARG A 13 -23.35 37.29 14.99
N ILE A 14 -23.83 38.46 15.42
CA ILE A 14 -24.52 39.41 14.54
C ILE A 14 -23.50 40.24 13.75
N GLY A 15 -22.43 40.71 14.39
CA GLY A 15 -21.37 41.47 13.72
C GLY A 15 -20.58 40.65 12.70
N VAL A 16 -20.52 39.32 12.88
CA VAL A 16 -19.73 38.41 12.04
C VAL A 16 -20.46 38.00 10.75
N ARG A 17 -21.81 37.94 10.77
CA ARG A 17 -22.64 37.52 9.63
C ARG A 17 -22.37 38.30 8.34
N HIS A 18 -22.00 39.58 8.45
CA HIS A 18 -21.76 40.43 7.29
C HIS A 18 -20.34 40.33 6.72
N VAL A 19 -19.45 39.59 7.39
CA VAL A 19 -18.01 39.53 7.07
C VAL A 19 -17.58 38.11 6.66
N VAL A 20 -18.34 37.10 7.07
CA VAL A 20 -18.05 35.68 6.83
C VAL A 20 -19.17 35.09 5.97
N ARG A 21 -18.81 34.21 5.02
CA ARG A 21 -19.78 33.50 4.19
C ARG A 21 -20.74 32.70 5.07
N ASP A 22 -22.03 32.69 4.72
CA ASP A 22 -23.07 32.04 5.54
C ASP A 22 -22.77 30.57 5.82
N GLU A 23 -22.23 29.85 4.83
CA GLU A 23 -21.89 28.44 4.98
C GLU A 23 -20.71 28.21 5.94
N VAL A 24 -19.72 29.09 5.92
CA VAL A 24 -18.57 29.06 6.85
C VAL A 24 -19.06 29.37 8.26
N LEU A 25 -19.94 30.36 8.41
CA LEU A 25 -20.52 30.69 9.71
C LEU A 25 -21.37 29.54 10.26
N ALA A 26 -22.21 28.91 9.44
CA ALA A 26 -22.98 27.74 9.84
C ALA A 26 -22.07 26.57 10.26
N SER A 27 -20.93 26.40 9.58
CA SER A 27 -19.90 25.42 9.95
C SER A 27 -19.20 25.77 11.26
N TRP A 28 -18.90 27.05 11.52
CA TRP A 28 -18.37 27.49 12.82
C TRP A 28 -19.35 27.20 13.97
N GLU A 29 -20.65 27.42 13.75
CA GLU A 29 -21.70 27.13 14.75
C GLU A 29 -21.77 25.64 15.10
N ARG A 30 -21.59 24.73 14.14
CA ARG A 30 -21.50 23.28 14.38
C ARG A 30 -20.18 22.92 15.06
N SER A 31 -19.06 23.47 14.58
CA SER A 31 -17.72 23.21 15.10
C SER A 31 -17.61 23.57 16.59
N LEU A 32 -18.24 24.67 17.01
CA LEU A 32 -18.24 25.13 18.41
C LEU A 32 -18.83 24.11 19.39
N GLN A 33 -19.67 23.18 18.93
CA GLN A 33 -20.31 22.16 19.77
C GLN A 33 -19.42 20.95 20.02
N HIS A 34 -18.37 20.76 19.21
CA HIS A 34 -17.61 19.51 19.16
C HIS A 34 -16.09 19.71 19.31
N VAL A 35 -15.55 20.83 18.84
CA VAL A 35 -14.11 21.06 18.76
C VAL A 35 -13.61 21.76 20.02
N ALA A 36 -12.53 21.24 20.60
CA ALA A 36 -11.91 21.84 21.76
C ALA A 36 -11.33 23.25 21.45
N PRO A 37 -11.38 24.21 22.38
CA PRO A 37 -10.86 25.58 22.17
C PRO A 37 -9.37 25.65 21.83
N HIS A 38 -8.61 24.65 22.25
CA HIS A 38 -7.16 24.53 22.03
C HIS A 38 -6.86 23.15 21.44
N LEU A 39 -6.90 23.08 20.10
CA LEU A 39 -6.53 21.90 19.33
C LEU A 39 -5.22 22.19 18.59
N ASP A 40 -4.15 21.48 18.99
CA ASP A 40 -2.81 21.68 18.44
C ASP A 40 -2.51 20.75 17.25
N HIS A 41 -3.18 19.60 17.17
CA HIS A 41 -3.10 18.63 16.08
C HIS A 41 -4.39 17.82 15.97
N ALA A 42 -4.68 17.30 14.77
CA ALA A 42 -5.81 16.41 14.55
C ALA A 42 -5.64 15.05 15.27
N PRO A 43 -6.73 14.40 15.72
CA PRO A 43 -6.69 13.01 16.19
C PRO A 43 -6.18 12.05 15.11
N VAL A 44 -5.44 11.01 15.49
CA VAL A 44 -4.88 10.01 14.55
C VAL A 44 -5.42 8.62 14.86
N HIS A 45 -5.81 7.87 13.81
CA HIS A 45 -6.27 6.50 13.87
C HIS A 45 -5.36 5.57 13.05
N ASP A 46 -4.97 4.43 13.60
CA ASP A 46 -4.01 3.51 12.97
C ASP A 46 -4.59 2.72 11.77
N ASP A 47 -5.92 2.63 11.65
CA ASP A 47 -6.58 1.70 10.72
C ASP A 47 -6.85 2.26 9.31
N ALA A 48 -6.88 3.59 9.14
CA ALA A 48 -7.30 4.23 7.88
C ALA A 48 -6.40 3.87 6.66
N PRO A 49 -5.05 3.87 6.77
CA PRO A 49 -4.18 3.51 5.64
C PRO A 49 -4.32 2.07 5.18
N THR A 50 -4.85 1.17 6.02
CA THR A 50 -4.98 -0.27 5.71
C THR A 50 -6.22 -0.55 4.87
N ARG A 51 -7.34 0.17 5.11
CA ARG A 51 -8.59 0.00 4.36
C ARG A 51 -8.49 0.52 2.92
N TRP A 52 -7.72 1.59 2.71
CA TRP A 52 -7.50 2.18 1.40
C TRP A 52 -6.78 1.23 0.43
N ARG A 53 -5.69 0.57 0.88
CA ARG A 53 -4.67 -0.07 0.03
C ARG A 53 -5.16 -1.16 -0.94
N SER A 54 -6.37 -1.68 -0.77
CA SER A 54 -6.90 -2.79 -1.59
C SER A 54 -8.30 -2.53 -2.17
N GLY A 55 -8.88 -1.34 -1.96
CA GLY A 55 -10.21 -1.00 -2.46
C GLY A 55 -10.21 -0.41 -3.88
N PRO A 56 -11.34 -0.39 -4.59
CA PRO A 56 -11.48 0.19 -5.94
C PRO A 56 -10.92 1.62 -6.05
N MET A 57 -11.03 2.37 -4.96
CA MET A 57 -10.54 3.72 -4.84
C MET A 57 -9.00 3.82 -4.87
N ALA A 58 -8.25 2.90 -4.25
CA ALA A 58 -6.79 2.89 -4.36
C ALA A 58 -6.33 2.55 -5.78
N HIS A 59 -7.03 1.66 -6.49
CA HIS A 59 -6.72 1.35 -7.89
C HIS A 59 -7.02 2.54 -8.83
N ALA A 60 -8.10 3.28 -8.57
CA ALA A 60 -8.39 4.52 -9.29
C ALA A 60 -7.37 5.61 -8.97
N PHE A 61 -6.98 5.76 -7.71
CA PHE A 61 -6.02 6.76 -7.27
C PHE A 61 -4.64 6.62 -7.92
N ARG A 62 -4.16 5.38 -8.16
CA ARG A 62 -2.89 5.15 -8.88
C ARG A 62 -2.82 5.82 -10.25
N SER A 63 -3.96 6.11 -10.89
CA SER A 63 -3.98 6.80 -12.18
C SER A 63 -3.64 8.29 -12.11
N VAL A 64 -3.71 8.90 -10.92
CA VAL A 64 -3.46 10.33 -10.70
C VAL A 64 -2.41 10.62 -9.63
N GLU A 65 -1.90 9.57 -8.96
CA GLU A 65 -0.96 9.71 -7.84
C GLU A 65 0.32 10.45 -8.25
N ASP A 66 0.89 10.11 -9.41
CA ASP A 66 2.10 10.76 -9.92
C ASP A 66 1.85 12.25 -10.22
N GLU A 67 0.73 12.56 -10.87
CA GLU A 67 0.34 13.94 -11.19
C GLU A 67 0.12 14.78 -9.93
N LEU A 68 -0.59 14.23 -8.94
CA LEU A 68 -0.79 14.88 -7.65
C LEU A 68 0.52 15.11 -6.89
N THR A 69 1.40 14.11 -6.91
CA THR A 69 2.72 14.19 -6.29
C THR A 69 3.55 15.31 -6.93
N GLN A 70 3.57 15.38 -8.26
CA GLN A 70 4.26 16.44 -9.00
C GLN A 70 3.68 17.82 -8.69
N ILE A 71 2.35 17.99 -8.74
CA ILE A 71 1.69 19.25 -8.39
C ILE A 71 2.04 19.67 -6.96
N ALA A 72 2.06 18.74 -6.01
CA ALA A 72 2.42 19.02 -4.63
C ALA A 72 3.86 19.50 -4.48
N HIS A 73 4.80 18.84 -5.16
CA HIS A 73 6.21 19.19 -5.12
C HIS A 73 6.52 20.51 -5.84
N ASP A 74 6.04 20.69 -7.07
CA ASP A 74 6.38 21.83 -7.91
C ASP A 74 5.60 23.10 -7.52
N GLY A 75 4.39 22.93 -6.97
CA GLY A 75 3.51 24.02 -6.58
C GLY A 75 3.66 24.51 -5.14
N ASP A 76 4.62 23.98 -4.36
CA ASP A 76 4.72 24.22 -2.91
C ASP A 76 3.40 23.93 -2.16
N PHE A 77 2.74 22.82 -2.50
CA PHE A 77 1.54 22.34 -1.81
C PHE A 77 1.85 21.11 -0.94
N VAL A 78 0.90 20.78 -0.06
CA VAL A 78 0.64 19.42 0.40
C VAL A 78 -0.61 18.94 -0.32
N ALA A 79 -0.51 17.80 -1.00
CA ALA A 79 -1.68 17.08 -1.49
C ALA A 79 -2.09 16.01 -0.47
N ALA A 80 -3.38 15.80 -0.31
CA ALA A 80 -3.90 14.71 0.51
C ALA A 80 -5.14 14.08 -0.12
N VAL A 81 -5.41 12.84 0.30
CA VAL A 81 -6.66 12.15 0.00
C VAL A 81 -7.23 11.59 1.30
N THR A 82 -8.55 11.67 1.46
CA THR A 82 -9.27 11.04 2.57
C THR A 82 -10.17 9.90 2.12
N ASP A 83 -10.57 9.07 3.08
CA ASP A 83 -11.75 8.21 2.97
C ASP A 83 -13.06 8.97 3.27
N GLU A 84 -14.19 8.27 3.24
CA GLU A 84 -15.54 8.79 3.47
C GLU A 84 -15.79 9.26 4.91
N THR A 85 -14.89 8.94 5.84
CA THR A 85 -14.98 9.37 7.24
C THR A 85 -14.16 10.63 7.51
N GLY A 86 -13.43 11.12 6.50
CA GLY A 86 -12.51 12.25 6.63
C GLY A 86 -11.16 11.86 7.24
N ALA A 87 -10.81 10.56 7.28
CA ALA A 87 -9.47 10.13 7.65
C ALA A 87 -8.53 10.22 6.45
N ILE A 88 -7.38 10.86 6.63
CA ILE A 88 -6.35 10.97 5.58
C ILE A 88 -5.76 9.58 5.33
N VAL A 89 -5.71 9.15 4.07
CA VAL A 89 -5.18 7.85 3.64
C VAL A 89 -3.86 7.99 2.87
N TRP A 90 -3.60 9.16 2.31
CA TRP A 90 -2.41 9.46 1.52
C TRP A 90 -2.06 10.94 1.61
N VAL A 91 -0.76 11.26 1.60
CA VAL A 91 -0.22 12.63 1.59
C VAL A 91 1.05 12.69 0.75
N ALA A 92 1.21 13.75 -0.03
CA ALA A 92 2.47 14.11 -0.69
C ALA A 92 2.76 15.61 -0.60
N GLY A 93 4.03 15.99 -0.70
CA GLY A 93 4.43 17.39 -0.70
C GLY A 93 5.93 17.60 -0.52
N GLY A 94 6.40 18.79 -0.89
CA GLY A 94 7.79 19.20 -0.65
C GLY A 94 8.15 19.21 0.84
N ARG A 95 9.44 19.05 1.17
CA ARG A 95 9.94 18.91 2.56
C ARG A 95 9.38 19.95 3.53
N THR A 96 9.32 21.21 3.12
CA THR A 96 8.84 22.32 3.96
C THR A 96 7.35 22.18 4.28
N MET A 97 6.53 21.94 3.26
CA MET A 97 5.09 21.84 3.41
C MET A 97 4.70 20.54 4.13
N ARG A 98 5.40 19.43 3.86
CA ARG A 98 5.22 18.17 4.58
C ARG A 98 5.50 18.30 6.08
N ARG A 99 6.57 18.99 6.48
CA ARG A 99 6.87 19.22 7.90
C ARG A 99 5.74 19.99 8.60
N ARG A 100 5.20 21.03 7.94
CA ARG A 100 4.05 21.79 8.47
C ARG A 100 2.80 20.93 8.60
N ALA A 101 2.55 20.05 7.62
CA ALA A 101 1.45 19.10 7.69
C ALA A 101 1.60 18.13 8.87
N GLU A 102 2.81 17.60 9.09
CA GLU A 102 3.09 16.70 10.22
C GLU A 102 2.88 17.39 11.57
N GLU A 103 3.21 18.68 11.73
CA GLU A 103 3.00 19.45 12.96
C GLU A 103 1.53 19.52 13.41
N VAL A 104 0.58 19.44 12.47
CA VAL A 104 -0.87 19.48 12.74
C VAL A 104 -1.57 18.13 12.56
N ALA A 105 -0.80 17.05 12.40
CA ALA A 105 -1.29 15.71 12.06
C ALA A 105 -2.11 15.63 10.75
N PHE A 106 -1.72 16.41 9.74
CA PHE A 106 -2.17 16.25 8.35
C PHE A 106 -1.33 15.17 7.65
N LEU A 107 -1.49 13.93 8.12
CA LEU A 107 -0.74 12.74 7.73
C LEU A 107 -1.65 11.52 7.66
N PRO A 108 -1.27 10.41 7.00
CA PRO A 108 -2.10 9.21 6.96
C PRO A 108 -2.52 8.74 8.36
N GLY A 109 -3.82 8.55 8.57
CA GLY A 109 -4.44 8.26 9.86
C GLY A 109 -5.04 9.49 10.55
N GLY A 110 -4.64 10.71 10.20
CA GLY A 110 -5.19 11.94 10.76
C GLY A 110 -6.67 12.14 10.37
N ARG A 111 -7.53 12.41 11.34
CA ARG A 111 -8.98 12.60 11.13
C ARG A 111 -9.34 14.08 11.04
N TRP A 112 -9.82 14.49 9.86
CA TRP A 112 -10.06 15.88 9.46
C TRP A 112 -11.53 16.18 9.17
N ASP A 113 -12.46 15.41 9.74
CA ASP A 113 -13.88 15.76 9.69
C ASP A 113 -14.23 16.99 10.55
N GLU A 114 -15.44 17.50 10.37
CA GLU A 114 -15.89 18.73 11.03
C GLU A 114 -15.95 18.57 12.56
N ALA A 115 -16.27 17.37 13.06
CA ALA A 115 -16.36 17.14 14.49
C ALA A 115 -14.98 17.12 15.16
N ALA A 116 -13.94 16.67 14.44
CA ALA A 116 -12.58 16.54 14.95
C ALA A 116 -11.80 17.86 14.88
N VAL A 117 -11.85 18.57 13.75
CA VAL A 117 -10.99 19.75 13.48
C VAL A 117 -11.81 21.02 13.20
N GLY A 118 -13.13 20.91 13.18
CA GLY A 118 -14.01 22.02 12.85
C GLY A 118 -13.96 22.37 11.37
N THR A 119 -14.39 23.59 11.05
CA THR A 119 -14.43 24.09 9.68
C THR A 119 -13.07 24.00 9.01
N ASN A 120 -13.00 23.13 8.00
CA ASN A 120 -11.86 22.95 7.13
C ASN A 120 -12.37 22.48 5.75
N ALA A 121 -11.55 22.62 4.71
CA ALA A 121 -11.99 22.37 3.34
C ALA A 121 -12.36 20.91 3.09
N LEU A 122 -11.66 19.95 3.72
CA LEU A 122 -11.94 18.52 3.60
C LEU A 122 -13.33 18.20 4.16
N ALA A 123 -13.60 18.66 5.38
CA ALA A 123 -14.88 18.47 6.05
C ALA A 123 -16.05 19.10 5.29
N LEU A 124 -15.87 20.32 4.76
CA LEU A 124 -16.91 20.99 3.98
C LEU A 124 -17.16 20.30 2.64
N ALA A 125 -16.10 19.87 1.94
CA ALA A 125 -16.23 19.12 0.70
C ALA A 125 -16.99 17.80 0.91
N LEU A 126 -16.63 17.05 1.96
CA LEU A 126 -17.26 15.78 2.30
C LEU A 126 -18.74 15.94 2.66
N SER A 127 -19.07 16.91 3.52
CA SER A 127 -20.45 17.10 4.00
C SER A 127 -21.39 17.71 2.96
N SER A 128 -20.87 18.54 2.05
CA SER A 128 -21.70 19.24 1.06
C SER A 128 -21.71 18.61 -0.33
N GLY A 129 -20.82 17.63 -0.61
CA GLY A 129 -20.71 17.01 -1.92
C GLY A 129 -20.30 17.98 -3.04
N ARG A 130 -19.69 19.12 -2.71
CA ARG A 130 -19.18 20.09 -3.69
C ARG A 130 -17.76 20.56 -3.36
N PRO A 131 -16.98 21.07 -4.33
CA PRO A 131 -15.66 21.62 -4.08
C PRO A 131 -15.69 22.84 -3.14
N TRP A 132 -14.69 22.95 -2.29
CA TRP A 132 -14.52 24.03 -1.30
C TRP A 132 -13.12 24.61 -1.28
N ALA A 133 -13.05 25.92 -1.08
CA ALA A 133 -11.84 26.60 -0.64
C ALA A 133 -12.10 27.20 0.75
N VAL A 134 -11.22 26.90 1.71
CA VAL A 134 -11.24 27.48 3.05
C VAL A 134 -9.93 28.23 3.27
N ARG A 135 -10.04 29.50 3.67
CA ARG A 135 -8.94 30.45 3.62
C ARG A 135 -8.65 31.03 5.00
N ALA A 136 -7.41 30.88 5.45
CA ALA A 136 -6.90 31.48 6.67
C ALA A 136 -7.85 31.26 7.85
N THR A 137 -8.35 32.33 8.47
CA THR A 137 -9.23 32.26 9.64
C THR A 137 -10.66 31.84 9.33
N GLU A 138 -11.00 31.47 8.09
CA GLU A 138 -12.19 30.66 7.82
C GLU A 138 -12.06 29.27 8.43
N HIS A 139 -10.83 28.76 8.60
CA HIS A 139 -10.60 27.58 9.41
C HIS A 139 -10.97 27.85 10.86
N PHE A 140 -11.73 26.93 11.45
CA PHE A 140 -12.14 27.05 12.85
C PHE A 140 -10.95 26.88 13.80
N SER A 141 -10.13 25.84 13.61
CA SER A 141 -8.98 25.59 14.47
C SER A 141 -7.81 26.56 14.20
N PRO A 142 -7.26 27.22 15.24
CA PRO A 142 -6.14 28.15 15.11
C PRO A 142 -4.89 27.56 14.44
N MET A 143 -4.62 26.26 14.63
CA MET A 143 -3.44 25.56 14.11
C MET A 143 -3.29 25.60 12.58
N VAL A 144 -4.38 25.86 11.84
CA VAL A 144 -4.39 25.94 10.37
C VAL A 144 -4.82 27.31 9.82
N GLN A 145 -4.87 28.35 10.66
CA GLN A 145 -5.29 29.67 10.22
C GLN A 145 -4.25 30.42 9.37
N ASP A 146 -3.03 29.91 9.24
CA ASP A 146 -2.06 30.39 8.24
C ASP A 146 -2.14 29.63 6.90
N TRP A 147 -3.09 28.72 6.74
CA TRP A 147 -3.26 27.87 5.55
C TRP A 147 -4.36 28.36 4.62
N VAL A 148 -4.32 27.86 3.39
CA VAL A 148 -5.44 27.81 2.47
C VAL A 148 -5.54 26.39 1.92
N CYS A 149 -6.75 25.83 1.99
CA CYS A 149 -7.05 24.47 1.55
C CYS A 149 -8.06 24.52 0.42
N TYR A 150 -7.83 23.71 -0.61
CA TYR A 150 -8.69 23.56 -1.78
C TYR A 150 -9.04 22.09 -1.90
N SER A 151 -10.30 21.74 -1.68
CA SER A 151 -10.73 20.35 -1.64
C SER A 151 -11.88 20.09 -2.59
N ALA A 152 -11.90 18.91 -3.21
CA ALA A 152 -12.99 18.44 -4.04
C ALA A 152 -13.39 17.02 -3.60
N PRO A 153 -14.69 16.75 -3.39
CA PRO A 153 -15.14 15.42 -3.07
C PRO A 153 -15.02 14.51 -4.28
N ILE A 154 -14.85 13.23 -4.00
CA ILE A 154 -14.82 12.15 -4.97
C ILE A 154 -16.09 11.34 -4.72
N HIS A 155 -16.93 11.17 -5.74
CA HIS A 155 -18.22 10.50 -5.57
C HIS A 155 -18.17 9.03 -5.99
N ASP A 156 -18.95 8.21 -5.29
CA ASP A 156 -19.30 6.86 -5.72
C ASP A 156 -20.13 6.95 -7.01
N PRO A 157 -19.71 6.31 -8.12
CA PRO A 157 -20.46 6.35 -9.38
C PRO A 157 -21.88 5.78 -9.31
N ALA A 158 -22.14 4.84 -8.40
CA ALA A 158 -23.41 4.15 -8.28
C ALA A 158 -24.39 4.91 -7.37
N THR A 159 -23.91 5.50 -6.28
CA THR A 159 -24.76 6.18 -5.29
C THR A 159 -24.74 7.70 -5.38
N GLY A 160 -23.72 8.28 -6.01
CA GLY A 160 -23.48 9.72 -6.02
C GLY A 160 -23.01 10.29 -4.67
N SER A 161 -22.79 9.45 -3.66
CA SER A 161 -22.34 9.90 -2.34
C SER A 161 -20.82 10.12 -2.33
N PRO A 162 -20.30 11.11 -1.57
CA PRO A 162 -18.86 11.27 -1.39
C PRO A 162 -18.22 10.04 -0.73
N VAL A 163 -17.17 9.48 -1.34
CA VAL A 163 -16.37 8.35 -0.83
C VAL A 163 -14.97 8.76 -0.36
N GLY A 164 -14.69 10.05 -0.42
CA GLY A 164 -13.41 10.62 -0.08
C GLY A 164 -13.28 12.04 -0.62
N VAL A 165 -12.16 12.67 -0.30
CA VAL A 165 -11.86 14.03 -0.72
C VAL A 165 -10.43 14.10 -1.22
N LEU A 166 -10.21 14.79 -2.33
CA LEU A 166 -8.90 15.22 -2.79
C LEU A 166 -8.66 16.63 -2.26
N ASP A 167 -7.50 16.89 -1.69
CA ASP A 167 -7.11 18.21 -1.19
C ASP A 167 -5.75 18.67 -1.73
N LEU A 168 -5.65 19.98 -1.99
CA LEU A 168 -4.41 20.71 -2.16
C LEU A 168 -4.36 21.85 -1.13
N SER A 169 -3.34 21.82 -0.29
CA SER A 169 -3.15 22.75 0.82
C SER A 169 -1.82 23.48 0.74
N THR A 170 -1.79 24.77 1.03
CA THR A 170 -0.55 25.54 1.15
C THR A 170 -0.72 26.67 2.15
N THR A 171 0.33 27.44 2.39
CA THR A 171 0.23 28.65 3.22
C THR A 171 -0.63 29.71 2.52
N PHE A 172 -1.42 30.48 3.27
CA PHE A 172 -2.31 31.50 2.71
C PHE A 172 -1.57 32.54 1.84
N ARG A 173 -0.29 32.83 2.13
CA ARG A 173 0.56 33.73 1.32
C ARG A 173 0.84 33.19 -0.10
N ARG A 174 0.67 31.89 -0.31
CA ARG A 174 0.87 31.17 -1.57
C ARG A 174 -0.46 30.73 -2.19
N ALA A 175 -1.56 31.38 -1.82
CA ALA A 175 -2.86 31.09 -2.40
C ALA A 175 -2.81 31.19 -3.93
N ASN A 176 -3.35 30.17 -4.60
CA ASN A 176 -3.35 30.06 -6.05
C ASN A 176 -4.80 29.98 -6.54
N PRO A 177 -5.27 30.92 -7.39
CA PRO A 177 -6.65 30.94 -7.86
C PRO A 177 -7.03 29.72 -8.71
N LEU A 178 -6.05 29.03 -9.30
CA LEU A 178 -6.28 27.85 -10.13
C LEU A 178 -6.39 26.55 -9.31
N ALA A 179 -5.94 26.55 -8.05
CA ALA A 179 -5.85 25.32 -7.25
C ALA A 179 -7.19 24.62 -7.05
N LEU A 180 -8.29 25.38 -6.84
CA LEU A 180 -9.63 24.79 -6.71
C LEU A 180 -10.09 24.10 -8.00
N SER A 181 -9.82 24.71 -9.15
CA SER A 181 -10.15 24.12 -10.45
C SER A 181 -9.30 22.88 -10.73
N THR A 182 -8.02 22.92 -10.37
CA THR A 182 -7.09 21.78 -10.49
C THR A 182 -7.57 20.59 -9.67
N VAL A 183 -7.83 20.77 -8.36
CA VAL A 183 -8.31 19.66 -7.51
C VAL A 183 -9.65 19.12 -7.96
N THR A 184 -10.55 19.99 -8.44
CA THR A 184 -11.85 19.56 -8.98
C THR A 184 -11.70 18.73 -10.26
N ALA A 185 -10.82 19.13 -11.17
CA ALA A 185 -10.56 18.39 -12.40
C ALA A 185 -9.93 17.03 -12.12
N LEU A 186 -8.98 16.97 -11.17
CA LEU A 186 -8.36 15.72 -10.75
C LEU A 186 -9.38 14.79 -10.09
N ALA A 187 -10.16 15.28 -9.13
CA ALA A 187 -11.24 14.50 -8.52
C ALA A 187 -12.19 13.90 -9.58
N ARG A 188 -12.56 14.70 -10.59
CA ARG A 188 -13.37 14.23 -11.71
C ARG A 188 -12.70 13.15 -12.55
N ASN A 189 -11.38 13.24 -12.79
CA ASN A 189 -10.64 12.20 -13.49
C ASN A 189 -10.67 10.88 -12.71
N LEU A 190 -10.55 10.91 -11.37
CA LEU A 190 -10.72 9.70 -10.56
C LEU A 190 -12.14 9.14 -10.68
N GLU A 191 -13.18 9.98 -10.64
CA GLU A 191 -14.57 9.55 -10.81
C GLU A 191 -14.79 8.84 -12.15
N LEU A 192 -14.27 9.37 -13.25
CA LEU A 192 -14.36 8.74 -14.57
C LEU A 192 -13.69 7.36 -14.61
N VAL A 193 -12.57 7.23 -13.89
CA VAL A 193 -11.84 5.97 -13.77
C VAL A 193 -12.62 4.96 -12.90
N LEU A 194 -13.28 5.42 -11.82
CA LEU A 194 -14.18 4.61 -11.00
C LEU A 194 -15.42 4.15 -11.81
N GLU A 195 -16.04 5.07 -12.56
CA GLU A 195 -17.18 4.79 -13.45
C GLU A 195 -16.82 3.75 -14.52
N ALA A 196 -15.64 3.88 -15.12
CA ALA A 196 -15.19 2.95 -16.14
C ALA A 196 -14.91 1.56 -15.58
N ARG A 197 -14.39 1.46 -14.35
CA ARG A 197 -14.21 0.18 -13.63
C ARG A 197 -15.54 -0.45 -13.21
N ALA A 198 -16.43 0.33 -12.60
CA ALA A 198 -17.75 -0.14 -12.19
C ALA A 198 -18.58 -0.64 -13.38
N GLY A 199 -18.42 -0.01 -14.56
CA GLY A 199 -19.04 -0.43 -15.81
C GLY A 199 -18.29 -1.53 -16.57
N GLY A 200 -17.21 -2.10 -16.03
CA GLY A 200 -16.41 -3.17 -16.66
C GLY A 200 -15.66 -2.74 -17.94
N ARG A 201 -15.58 -1.44 -18.24
CA ARG A 201 -14.89 -0.87 -19.41
C ARG A 201 -13.38 -0.82 -19.22
N ILE A 202 -12.93 -0.65 -17.98
CA ILE A 202 -11.58 -0.94 -17.53
C ILE A 202 -11.69 -2.25 -16.78
N ALA A 203 -11.20 -3.34 -17.38
CA ALA A 203 -10.89 -4.53 -16.60
C ALA A 203 -9.83 -4.10 -15.58
N ASP A 204 -10.05 -4.37 -14.29
CA ASP A 204 -8.92 -4.31 -13.36
C ASP A 204 -7.83 -5.18 -13.96
N ALA A 205 -6.66 -4.59 -14.25
CA ALA A 205 -5.48 -5.39 -14.48
C ALA A 205 -5.43 -6.34 -13.28
N PRO A 206 -5.44 -7.67 -13.50
CA PRO A 206 -5.55 -8.59 -12.39
C PRO A 206 -4.42 -8.24 -11.43
N SER A 207 -4.79 -7.91 -10.18
CA SER A 207 -3.77 -7.67 -9.19
C SER A 207 -2.87 -8.89 -9.14
N VAL A 208 -1.55 -8.71 -9.14
CA VAL A 208 -0.60 -9.83 -9.17
C VAL A 208 0.14 -9.86 -7.85
N LEU A 209 -0.09 -10.93 -7.07
CA LEU A 209 0.73 -11.25 -5.91
C LEU A 209 2.01 -11.96 -6.36
N ARG A 210 3.17 -11.34 -6.14
CA ARG A 210 4.46 -11.95 -6.48
C ARG A 210 5.23 -12.32 -5.22
N LEU A 211 5.61 -13.59 -5.13
CA LEU A 211 6.46 -14.18 -4.09
C LEU A 211 7.87 -14.38 -4.65
N GLU A 212 8.86 -13.76 -4.01
CA GLU A 212 10.28 -14.01 -4.27
C GLU A 212 10.89 -14.68 -3.05
N VAL A 213 10.96 -16.01 -3.09
CA VAL A 213 11.27 -16.88 -1.96
C VAL A 213 12.59 -17.63 -2.14
N LEU A 214 13.28 -17.46 -3.27
CA LEU A 214 14.61 -18.04 -3.52
C LEU A 214 15.70 -17.04 -3.10
N GLY A 215 16.50 -17.41 -2.10
CA GLY A 215 17.55 -16.58 -1.49
C GLY A 215 17.05 -15.49 -0.54
N ARG A 216 15.82 -15.00 -0.72
CA ARG A 216 15.15 -14.00 0.12
C ARG A 216 13.69 -14.39 0.40
N GLY A 217 12.94 -13.53 1.08
CA GLY A 217 11.55 -13.77 1.44
C GLY A 217 10.72 -12.51 1.27
N ASP A 218 10.46 -12.15 0.01
CA ASP A 218 9.80 -10.91 -0.37
C ASP A 218 8.43 -11.16 -0.98
N VAL A 219 7.50 -10.26 -0.65
CA VAL A 219 6.14 -10.30 -1.15
C VAL A 219 5.79 -8.93 -1.70
N SER A 220 5.24 -8.91 -2.90
CA SER A 220 4.79 -7.68 -3.55
C SER A 220 3.42 -7.88 -4.20
N ILE A 221 2.64 -6.80 -4.25
CA ILE A 221 1.37 -6.74 -4.95
C ILE A 221 1.50 -5.62 -5.98
N ASP A 222 1.28 -5.96 -7.25
CA ASP A 222 1.39 -5.01 -8.36
C ASP A 222 2.76 -4.30 -8.39
N GLY A 223 3.83 -5.02 -8.04
CA GLY A 223 5.20 -4.50 -7.94
C GLY A 223 5.52 -3.73 -6.65
N THR A 224 4.55 -3.42 -5.81
CA THR A 224 4.76 -2.74 -4.52
C THR A 224 5.04 -3.77 -3.43
N ARG A 225 6.22 -3.70 -2.80
CA ARG A 225 6.60 -4.58 -1.69
C ARG A 225 5.71 -4.34 -0.47
N ILE A 226 5.19 -5.40 0.13
CA ILE A 226 4.42 -5.34 1.37
C ILE A 226 5.24 -5.88 2.54
N ALA A 227 5.15 -5.22 3.69
CA ALA A 227 5.83 -5.66 4.90
C ALA A 227 5.06 -6.83 5.52
N VAL A 228 5.60 -8.04 5.38
CA VAL A 228 5.06 -9.26 5.97
C VAL A 228 6.11 -9.92 6.86
N PRO A 229 5.76 -10.34 8.10
CA PRO A 229 6.65 -11.11 8.95
C PRO A 229 7.14 -12.41 8.29
N PRO A 230 8.33 -12.93 8.64
CA PRO A 230 8.87 -14.17 8.05
C PRO A 230 7.90 -15.35 8.10
N ARG A 231 7.18 -15.50 9.22
CA ARG A 231 6.17 -16.57 9.40
C ARG A 231 5.03 -16.50 8.39
N GLN A 232 4.65 -15.30 7.97
CA GLN A 232 3.61 -15.09 6.96
C GLN A 232 4.11 -15.35 5.54
N VAL A 233 5.40 -15.06 5.27
CA VAL A 233 6.05 -15.44 4.00
C VAL A 233 6.08 -16.96 3.86
N GLU A 234 6.41 -17.69 4.93
CA GLU A 234 6.36 -19.16 4.95
C GLU A 234 4.94 -19.68 4.65
N LEU A 235 3.91 -19.09 5.27
CA LEU A 235 2.51 -19.45 4.98
C LEU A 235 2.14 -19.21 3.50
N LEU A 236 2.47 -18.04 2.94
CA LEU A 236 2.23 -17.76 1.51
C LEU A 236 2.97 -18.74 0.61
N THR A 237 4.20 -19.10 0.98
CA THR A 237 5.01 -20.07 0.25
C THR A 237 4.36 -21.45 0.26
N LEU A 238 3.93 -21.94 1.43
CA LEU A 238 3.20 -23.21 1.54
C LEU A 238 1.92 -23.20 0.70
N LEU A 239 1.19 -22.09 0.66
CA LEU A 239 -0.01 -21.97 -0.16
C LEU A 239 0.30 -21.95 -1.66
N ALA A 240 1.42 -21.34 -2.08
CA ALA A 240 1.89 -21.38 -3.47
C ALA A 240 2.32 -22.80 -3.89
N LEU A 241 2.92 -23.57 -2.98
CA LEU A 241 3.29 -24.97 -3.19
C LEU A 241 2.09 -25.92 -3.22
N HIS A 242 0.95 -25.48 -2.68
CA HIS A 242 -0.29 -26.25 -2.64
C HIS A 242 -1.47 -25.46 -3.25
N PRO A 243 -1.53 -25.29 -4.60
CA PRO A 243 -2.57 -24.50 -5.26
C PRO A 243 -4.01 -24.98 -5.00
N GLY A 244 -4.20 -26.28 -4.73
CA GLY A 244 -5.50 -26.86 -4.33
C GLY A 244 -6.00 -26.40 -2.96
N GLY A 245 -5.14 -25.76 -2.18
CA GLY A 245 -5.40 -25.25 -0.85
C GLY A 245 -5.17 -26.25 0.27
N LEU A 246 -5.12 -25.72 1.48
CA LEU A 246 -4.87 -26.45 2.72
C LEU A 246 -5.91 -26.10 3.78
N THR A 247 -6.24 -27.07 4.62
CA THR A 247 -7.00 -26.81 5.85
C THR A 247 -6.12 -26.07 6.86
N LEU A 248 -6.73 -25.53 7.92
CA LEU A 248 -5.97 -24.89 9.00
C LEU A 248 -4.99 -25.87 9.64
N ASP A 249 -5.46 -27.08 9.93
CA ASP A 249 -4.65 -28.13 10.55
C ASP A 249 -3.50 -28.55 9.62
N ALA A 250 -3.77 -28.75 8.32
CA ALA A 250 -2.73 -29.11 7.36
C ALA A 250 -1.67 -28.02 7.16
N LEU A 251 -2.02 -26.74 7.29
CA LEU A 251 -1.06 -25.63 7.34
C LEU A 251 -0.25 -25.64 8.62
N HIS A 252 -0.90 -25.85 9.76
CA HIS A 252 -0.24 -25.92 11.05
C HIS A 252 0.81 -27.04 11.08
N ASP A 253 0.42 -28.24 10.64
CA ASP A 253 1.30 -29.41 10.60
C ASP A 253 2.50 -29.19 9.68
N ARG A 254 2.31 -28.58 8.51
CA ARG A 254 3.42 -28.28 7.57
C ARG A 254 4.38 -27.21 8.06
N LEU A 255 3.88 -26.27 8.86
CA LEU A 255 4.65 -25.14 9.38
C LEU A 255 5.43 -25.51 10.64
N HIS A 256 4.84 -26.34 11.51
CA HIS A 256 5.41 -26.66 12.82
C HIS A 256 5.90 -28.11 12.95
N GLY A 257 5.40 -29.04 12.13
CA GLY A 257 5.65 -30.48 12.28
C GLY A 257 5.14 -30.98 13.63
N ASP A 258 5.91 -31.86 14.26
CA ASP A 258 5.61 -32.42 15.59
C ASP A 258 5.88 -31.45 16.76
N ARG A 259 6.30 -30.20 16.47
CA ARG A 259 6.56 -29.21 17.53
C ARG A 259 5.24 -28.81 18.18
N ALA A 260 5.22 -28.75 19.51
CA ALA A 260 4.07 -28.28 20.28
C ALA A 260 3.83 -26.77 20.05
N ALA A 261 3.15 -26.43 18.97
CA ALA A 261 2.66 -25.08 18.68
C ALA A 261 1.14 -25.04 18.89
N ASN A 262 0.63 -23.91 19.36
CA ASN A 262 -0.81 -23.74 19.55
C ASN A 262 -1.49 -23.42 18.21
N PRO A 263 -2.46 -24.21 17.72
CA PRO A 263 -3.15 -23.96 16.44
C PRO A 263 -3.80 -22.56 16.32
N ASN A 264 -4.11 -21.92 17.45
CA ASN A 264 -4.64 -20.56 17.46
C ASN A 264 -3.64 -19.52 16.93
N THR A 265 -2.32 -19.77 17.00
CA THR A 265 -1.32 -18.85 16.45
C THR A 265 -1.36 -18.84 14.93
N THR A 266 -1.44 -20.01 14.28
CA THR A 266 -1.57 -20.14 12.82
C THR A 266 -2.83 -19.43 12.31
N LYS A 267 -3.94 -19.56 13.04
CA LYS A 267 -5.19 -18.86 12.71
C LYS A 267 -5.06 -17.34 12.83
N ALA A 268 -4.37 -16.84 13.85
CA ALA A 268 -4.10 -15.43 14.01
C ALA A 268 -3.22 -14.91 12.87
N GLU A 269 -2.12 -15.60 12.54
CA GLU A 269 -1.25 -15.26 11.41
C GLU A 269 -2.02 -15.21 10.08
N LEU A 270 -2.89 -16.18 9.81
CA LEU A 270 -3.75 -16.18 8.60
C LEU A 270 -4.74 -15.00 8.58
N SER A 271 -5.24 -14.57 9.74
CA SER A 271 -6.10 -13.38 9.85
C SER A 271 -5.33 -12.08 9.58
N HIS A 272 -4.08 -11.97 10.07
CA HIS A 272 -3.20 -10.85 9.76
C HIS A 272 -2.80 -10.86 8.28
N LEU A 273 -2.45 -12.02 7.75
CA LEU A 273 -2.08 -12.20 6.36
C LEU A 273 -3.22 -11.82 5.42
N ARG A 274 -4.46 -12.21 5.71
CA ARG A 274 -5.63 -11.80 4.91
C ARG A 274 -5.81 -10.29 4.86
N ARG A 275 -5.49 -9.57 5.94
CA ARG A 275 -5.51 -8.09 5.93
C ARG A 275 -4.41 -7.51 5.04
N ALA A 276 -3.25 -8.17 4.97
CA ALA A 276 -2.12 -7.72 4.16
C ALA A 276 -2.29 -8.01 2.65
N VAL A 277 -2.79 -9.20 2.28
CA VAL A 277 -2.88 -9.63 0.87
C VAL A 277 -4.31 -9.59 0.29
N GLY A 278 -5.32 -9.30 1.11
CA GLY A 278 -6.70 -9.08 0.66
C GLY A 278 -7.29 -10.28 -0.09
N ALA A 279 -7.81 -10.02 -1.28
CA ALA A 279 -8.50 -11.00 -2.13
C ALA A 279 -7.59 -12.15 -2.60
N HIS A 280 -6.27 -12.02 -2.51
CA HIS A 280 -5.31 -13.07 -2.86
C HIS A 280 -5.31 -14.25 -1.90
N LEU A 281 -5.96 -14.16 -0.74
CA LEU A 281 -6.05 -15.25 0.24
C LEU A 281 -7.49 -15.70 0.47
N ALA A 282 -7.88 -16.78 -0.23
CA ALA A 282 -9.15 -17.44 -0.02
C ALA A 282 -9.17 -18.24 1.30
N SER A 283 -10.37 -18.67 1.69
CA SER A 283 -10.60 -19.52 2.87
C SER A 283 -11.46 -20.72 2.49
N ARG A 284 -11.31 -21.82 3.25
CA ARG A 284 -12.12 -23.05 3.12
C ARG A 284 -12.02 -23.71 1.72
N PRO A 285 -10.88 -24.30 1.33
CA PRO A 285 -9.59 -24.31 2.03
C PRO A 285 -8.80 -23.00 1.85
N TYR A 286 -7.80 -22.75 2.70
CA TYR A 286 -6.87 -21.64 2.49
C TYR A 286 -6.05 -21.90 1.23
N ARG A 287 -6.05 -20.97 0.29
CA ARG A 287 -5.29 -21.04 -0.97
C ARG A 287 -5.00 -19.63 -1.47
N LEU A 288 -3.97 -19.52 -2.30
CA LEU A 288 -3.79 -18.32 -3.12
C LEU A 288 -4.88 -18.31 -4.20
N ASP A 289 -5.52 -17.15 -4.37
CA ASP A 289 -6.58 -16.93 -5.34
C ASP A 289 -6.22 -15.77 -6.27
N GLY A 290 -6.87 -15.67 -7.42
CA GLY A 290 -6.54 -14.66 -8.43
C GLY A 290 -5.19 -14.91 -9.12
N SER A 291 -4.52 -13.82 -9.53
CA SER A 291 -3.22 -13.91 -10.23
C SER A 291 -2.07 -13.82 -9.23
N TRP A 292 -1.20 -14.82 -9.24
CA TRP A 292 -0.02 -14.85 -8.41
C TRP A 292 1.15 -15.54 -9.11
N THR A 293 2.37 -15.19 -8.74
CA THR A 293 3.60 -15.85 -9.19
C THR A 293 4.53 -16.15 -8.02
N CYS A 294 5.37 -17.16 -8.19
CA CYS A 294 6.31 -17.62 -7.18
C CYS A 294 7.57 -18.12 -7.89
N ASP A 295 8.71 -17.50 -7.62
CA ASP A 295 9.99 -17.83 -8.26
C ASP A 295 10.38 -19.31 -8.06
N HIS A 296 10.09 -19.90 -6.89
CA HIS A 296 10.25 -21.34 -6.66
C HIS A 296 9.43 -22.20 -7.64
N ALA A 297 8.16 -21.86 -7.86
CA ALA A 297 7.29 -22.59 -8.79
C ALA A 297 7.78 -22.43 -10.23
N GLU A 298 8.20 -21.22 -10.61
CA GLU A 298 8.75 -20.93 -11.94
C GLU A 298 10.03 -21.73 -12.23
N VAL A 299 10.93 -21.86 -11.25
CA VAL A 299 12.16 -22.68 -11.39
C VAL A 299 11.80 -24.15 -11.54
N LEU A 300 10.91 -24.71 -10.72
CA LEU A 300 10.48 -26.10 -10.85
C LEU A 300 9.82 -26.40 -12.19
N ASP A 301 8.99 -25.48 -12.70
CA ASP A 301 8.35 -25.62 -13.99
C ASP A 301 9.36 -25.58 -15.13
N ALA A 302 10.35 -24.69 -15.07
CA ALA A 302 11.46 -24.65 -16.04
C ALA A 302 12.26 -25.96 -16.07
N LEU A 303 12.58 -26.51 -14.90
CA LEU A 303 13.26 -27.81 -14.79
C LEU A 303 12.43 -28.95 -15.35
N ARG A 304 11.11 -28.97 -15.08
CA ARG A 304 10.20 -30.04 -15.55
C ARG A 304 10.15 -30.12 -17.08
N VAL A 305 10.29 -28.99 -17.77
CA VAL A 305 10.31 -28.92 -19.24
C VAL A 305 11.73 -28.90 -19.83
N GLY A 306 12.77 -29.16 -19.02
CA GLY A 306 14.15 -29.26 -19.48
C GLY A 306 14.85 -27.92 -19.79
N ARG A 307 14.28 -26.78 -19.40
CA ARG A 307 14.88 -25.45 -19.59
C ARG A 307 15.81 -25.11 -18.42
N VAL A 308 16.95 -25.81 -18.36
CA VAL A 308 17.91 -25.69 -17.25
C VAL A 308 18.50 -24.28 -17.13
N ASP A 309 18.85 -23.64 -18.24
CA ASP A 309 19.43 -22.29 -18.23
C ASP A 309 18.44 -21.24 -17.69
N ASP A 310 17.16 -21.35 -18.06
CA ASP A 310 16.08 -20.50 -17.54
C ASP A 310 15.88 -20.66 -16.03
N ALA A 311 16.02 -21.90 -15.54
CA ALA A 311 15.93 -22.22 -14.11
C ALA A 311 17.10 -21.59 -13.35
N LEU A 312 18.32 -21.69 -13.87
CA LEU A 312 19.51 -21.10 -13.26
C LEU A 312 19.47 -19.57 -13.22
N VAL A 313 18.96 -18.91 -14.28
CA VAL A 313 18.79 -17.45 -14.31
C VAL A 313 17.81 -16.96 -13.21
N ARG A 314 16.81 -17.77 -12.88
CA ARG A 314 15.77 -17.45 -11.89
C ARG A 314 16.12 -17.88 -10.47
N TYR A 315 17.06 -18.80 -10.31
CA TYR A 315 17.45 -19.31 -9.00
C TYR A 315 18.34 -18.30 -8.26
N GLY A 316 17.71 -17.51 -7.38
CA GLY A 316 18.39 -16.51 -6.54
C GLY A 316 19.10 -17.06 -5.29
N GLY A 317 19.04 -18.38 -5.08
CA GLY A 317 19.58 -19.08 -3.90
C GLY A 317 18.56 -20.02 -3.25
N PRO A 318 18.90 -20.63 -2.10
CA PRO A 318 18.05 -21.62 -1.45
C PRO A 318 16.67 -21.05 -1.07
N LEU A 319 15.62 -21.89 -1.11
CA LEU A 319 14.26 -21.51 -0.73
C LEU A 319 14.19 -21.07 0.74
N LEU A 320 13.86 -19.80 1.01
CA LEU A 320 13.71 -19.20 2.35
C LEU A 320 14.81 -19.66 3.32
N PRO A 321 16.09 -19.31 3.11
CA PRO A 321 17.24 -19.99 3.72
C PRO A 321 17.28 -19.94 5.26
N ARG A 322 16.52 -19.02 5.87
CA ARG A 322 16.41 -18.83 7.33
C ARG A 322 15.16 -19.48 7.95
N SER A 323 14.37 -20.19 7.16
CA SER A 323 13.17 -20.89 7.65
C SER A 323 13.52 -22.28 8.13
N ASP A 324 13.04 -22.62 9.33
CA ASP A 324 13.12 -23.95 9.94
C ASP A 324 11.74 -24.67 9.90
N ALA A 325 10.86 -24.25 8.99
CA ALA A 325 9.56 -24.89 8.79
C ALA A 325 9.77 -26.21 8.03
N PRO A 326 9.32 -27.38 8.57
CA PRO A 326 9.70 -28.69 8.03
C PRO A 326 9.41 -28.87 6.54
N ASN A 327 8.23 -28.43 6.08
CA ASN A 327 7.88 -28.60 4.66
C ASN A 327 8.62 -27.59 3.76
N ILE A 328 9.01 -26.43 4.28
CA ILE A 328 9.89 -25.50 3.53
C ILE A 328 11.29 -26.10 3.39
N GLU A 329 11.84 -26.72 4.43
CA GLU A 329 13.13 -27.42 4.38
C GLU A 329 13.09 -28.60 3.38
N GLU A 330 12.01 -29.39 3.40
CA GLU A 330 11.78 -30.47 2.46
C GLU A 330 11.78 -29.98 1.00
N HIS A 331 11.03 -28.91 0.71
CA HIS A 331 10.98 -28.30 -0.62
C HIS A 331 12.30 -27.65 -1.03
N ARG A 332 13.03 -27.02 -0.09
CA ARG A 332 14.38 -26.49 -0.32
C ARG A 332 15.30 -27.61 -0.78
N HIS A 333 15.35 -28.70 -0.03
CA HIS A 333 16.20 -29.84 -0.36
C HIS A 333 15.82 -30.47 -1.71
N ALA A 334 14.53 -30.66 -1.96
CA ALA A 334 14.05 -31.22 -3.22
C ALA A 334 14.42 -30.35 -4.43
N LEU A 335 14.30 -29.02 -4.32
CA LEU A 335 14.70 -28.09 -5.37
C LEU A 335 16.21 -28.12 -5.61
N ASP A 336 17.01 -28.11 -4.54
CA ASP A 336 18.47 -28.15 -4.63
C ASP A 336 18.95 -29.44 -5.33
N VAL A 337 18.34 -30.59 -5.00
CA VAL A 337 18.60 -31.87 -5.67
C VAL A 337 18.19 -31.80 -7.14
N ALA A 338 16.99 -31.29 -7.44
CA ALA A 338 16.50 -31.20 -8.81
C ALA A 338 17.38 -30.33 -9.71
N LEU A 339 17.81 -29.16 -9.21
CA LEU A 339 18.74 -28.27 -9.92
C LEU A 339 20.08 -28.94 -10.17
N ARG A 340 20.66 -29.56 -9.13
CA ARG A 340 21.93 -30.28 -9.25
C ARG A 340 21.83 -31.40 -10.27
N SER A 341 20.81 -32.25 -10.18
CA SER A 341 20.60 -33.35 -11.13
C SER A 341 20.44 -32.84 -12.56
N ALA A 342 19.72 -31.74 -12.77
CA ALA A 342 19.52 -31.16 -14.10
C ALA A 342 20.83 -30.60 -14.70
N VAL A 343 21.66 -29.93 -13.90
CA VAL A 343 22.97 -29.43 -14.34
C VAL A 343 23.95 -30.57 -14.61
N LEU A 344 23.97 -31.61 -13.77
CA LEU A 344 24.88 -32.75 -13.94
C LEU A 344 24.50 -33.65 -15.11
N ALA A 345 23.24 -33.63 -15.56
CA ALA A 345 22.81 -34.38 -16.74
C ALA A 345 23.39 -33.81 -18.05
N ASP A 346 23.66 -32.50 -18.11
CA ASP A 346 24.28 -31.82 -19.25
C ASP A 346 25.19 -30.68 -18.75
N PRO A 347 26.38 -31.03 -18.23
CA PRO A 347 27.25 -30.10 -17.53
C PRO A 347 28.00 -29.22 -18.54
N THR A 348 27.72 -27.92 -18.48
CA THR A 348 28.53 -26.89 -19.17
C THR A 348 29.25 -26.04 -18.12
N PRO A 349 30.42 -25.46 -18.44
CA PRO A 349 31.12 -24.56 -17.52
C PRO A 349 30.23 -23.42 -17.03
N ALA A 350 29.39 -22.85 -17.91
CA ALA A 350 28.45 -21.78 -17.55
C ALA A 350 27.39 -22.23 -16.54
N ARG A 351 26.79 -23.42 -16.73
CA ARG A 351 25.77 -23.94 -15.81
C ARG A 351 26.34 -24.27 -14.44
N LEU A 352 27.54 -24.86 -14.41
CA LEU A 352 28.23 -25.18 -13.17
C LEU A 352 28.68 -23.93 -12.42
N ALA A 353 29.20 -22.92 -13.11
CA ALA A 353 29.55 -21.64 -12.51
C ALA A 353 28.32 -20.95 -11.91
N SER A 354 27.19 -20.92 -12.61
CA SER A 354 25.93 -20.35 -12.10
C SER A 354 25.43 -21.09 -10.86
N LEU A 355 25.45 -22.42 -10.87
CA LEU A 355 24.99 -23.22 -9.73
C LEU A 355 25.94 -23.08 -8.53
N LEU A 356 27.26 -23.08 -8.75
CA LEU A 356 28.26 -22.88 -7.70
C LEU A 356 28.18 -21.48 -7.07
N ALA A 357 27.88 -20.44 -7.87
CA ALA A 357 27.67 -19.10 -7.35
C ALA A 357 26.46 -19.02 -6.40
N ALA A 358 25.41 -19.82 -6.66
CA ALA A 358 24.23 -19.88 -5.82
C ALA A 358 24.37 -20.85 -4.63
N MET A 359 25.27 -21.82 -4.73
CA MET A 359 25.56 -22.86 -3.72
C MET A 359 27.08 -22.95 -3.47
N PRO A 360 27.71 -21.92 -2.89
CA PRO A 360 29.17 -21.82 -2.82
C PRO A 360 29.83 -22.88 -1.95
N ASP A 361 29.08 -23.43 -0.98
CA ASP A 361 29.59 -24.40 -0.01
C ASP A 361 29.35 -25.87 -0.42
N ASP A 362 28.91 -26.13 -1.66
CA ASP A 362 28.67 -27.50 -2.12
C ASP A 362 29.99 -28.19 -2.54
N PRO A 363 30.48 -29.18 -1.77
CA PRO A 363 31.80 -29.77 -2.01
C PRO A 363 31.88 -30.52 -3.34
N TYR A 364 30.77 -31.08 -3.81
CA TYR A 364 30.73 -31.83 -5.06
C TYR A 364 30.80 -30.89 -6.27
N LEU A 365 30.09 -29.76 -6.22
CA LEU A 365 30.16 -28.75 -7.28
C LEU A 365 31.55 -28.11 -7.38
N ILE A 366 32.20 -27.86 -6.24
CA ILE A 366 33.57 -27.34 -6.18
C ILE A 366 34.54 -28.30 -6.89
N GLU A 367 34.48 -29.60 -6.57
CA GLU A 367 35.36 -30.60 -7.16
C GLU A 367 35.17 -30.72 -8.68
N LEU A 368 33.91 -30.75 -9.13
CA LEU A 368 33.55 -30.89 -10.53
C LEU A 368 33.94 -29.67 -11.37
N ALA A 369 33.70 -28.46 -10.86
CA ALA A 369 34.12 -27.23 -11.53
C ALA A 369 35.64 -27.20 -11.74
N GLY A 370 36.40 -27.53 -10.69
CA GLY A 370 37.87 -27.62 -10.80
C GLY A 370 38.35 -28.71 -11.78
N ALA A 371 37.62 -29.82 -11.92
CA ALA A 371 37.96 -30.86 -12.88
C ALA A 371 37.77 -30.42 -14.34
N LEU A 372 36.72 -29.65 -14.62
CA LEU A 372 36.43 -29.14 -15.96
C LEU A 372 37.38 -28.02 -16.38
N ASP A 373 37.74 -27.11 -15.48
CA ASP A 373 38.75 -26.07 -15.75
C ASP A 373 40.09 -26.72 -16.16
N ARG A 374 40.53 -27.73 -15.40
CA ARG A 374 41.75 -28.49 -15.73
C ARG A 374 41.68 -29.26 -17.06
N ALA A 375 40.48 -29.66 -17.48
CA ALA A 375 40.29 -30.35 -18.75
C ALA A 375 40.31 -29.37 -19.93
N ALA A 376 39.73 -28.17 -19.75
CA ALA A 376 39.78 -27.09 -20.75
C ALA A 376 41.22 -26.60 -20.98
N ASP A 377 42.01 -26.43 -19.90
CA ASP A 377 43.42 -26.03 -19.97
C ASP A 377 44.32 -27.04 -20.70
N ARG A 378 43.91 -28.31 -20.81
CA ARG A 378 44.67 -29.36 -21.53
C ARG A 378 44.33 -29.46 -23.01
N LEU A 379 43.23 -28.84 -23.44
CA LEU A 379 42.74 -28.86 -24.82
C LEU A 379 43.03 -27.56 -25.58
N ALA A 380 43.40 -26.49 -24.87
CA ALA A 380 43.95 -25.24 -25.41
C ALA A 380 45.48 -25.34 -25.56
#